data_AF-A0A1E4WZZ6-F1
#
_entry.id   AF-A0A1E4WZZ6-F1
#
_cell.length_a   1.000
_cell.length_b   1.000
_cell.length_c   1.000
_cell.angle_alpha   90.00
_cell.angle_beta   90.00
_cell.angle_gamma   90.00
#
_symmetry.space_group_name_H-M   'P 1'
#
loop_
_entity.id
_entity.type
_entity.pdbx_description
1 polymer ?
#
loop_
_entity_poly.entity_id
_entity_poly.type
_entity_poly.pdbx_seq_one_letter_code
_entity_poly.pdbx_strand_id
1 'polypeptide(L)'
;MSAHTPEYRPTIGQTLFMGFMDDQPCVVTVTGFHQDARFSSEQIEFTVGKDGKPHSSSINLYKFYPDAPIDSKYVYCVVQSSYDGRELLEVEEAYFFSESSAFEFKAGLESGAIGSRLDLHDKDRTFRVQVEMV
;
A
#
# COMPACT_ATOMS: atom_id res chain seq x y z
N MET A 1 9.10 7.37 -15.40
CA MET A 1 8.19 6.53 -14.59
C MET A 1 6.88 6.48 -15.34
N SER A 2 6.38 5.28 -15.66
CA SER A 2 5.07 5.09 -16.31
C SER A 2 3.99 5.72 -15.42
N ALA A 3 3.07 6.49 -16.00
CA ALA A 3 1.93 7.05 -15.29
C ALA A 3 1.01 5.88 -14.89
N HIS A 4 1.20 5.32 -13.69
CA HIS A 4 0.29 4.33 -13.13
C HIS A 4 -1.08 5.00 -12.97
N THR A 5 -2.05 4.68 -13.81
CA THR A 5 -3.43 5.09 -13.53
C THR A 5 -3.97 4.13 -12.47
N PRO A 6 -4.41 4.62 -11.30
CA PRO A 6 -4.93 3.73 -10.29
C PRO A 6 -6.16 3.00 -10.85
N GLU A 7 -6.24 1.70 -10.60
CA GLU A 7 -7.32 0.82 -11.11
C GLU A 7 -8.71 1.23 -10.58
N TYR A 8 -8.73 1.96 -9.46
CA TYR A 8 -9.92 2.47 -8.82
C TYR A 8 -9.83 3.98 -8.64
N ARG A 9 -10.91 4.70 -8.95
CA ARG A 9 -11.07 6.13 -8.67
C ARG A 9 -12.15 6.31 -7.60
N PRO A 10 -11.83 6.80 -6.40
CA PRO A 10 -12.82 7.02 -5.37
C PRO A 10 -13.74 8.21 -5.67
N THR A 11 -14.92 8.23 -5.06
CA THR A 11 -15.86 9.34 -5.16
C THR A 11 -15.60 10.40 -4.10
N ILE A 12 -15.90 11.67 -4.40
CA ILE A 12 -15.84 12.73 -3.40
C ILE A 12 -16.85 12.44 -2.29
N GLY A 13 -16.39 12.54 -1.04
CA GLY A 13 -17.14 12.19 0.16
C GLY A 13 -16.99 10.73 0.59
N GLN A 14 -16.33 9.88 -0.20
CA GLN A 14 -16.10 8.48 0.17
C GLN A 14 -15.04 8.38 1.27
N THR A 15 -15.34 7.57 2.28
CA THR A 15 -14.39 7.17 3.31
C THR A 15 -13.91 5.74 3.05
N LEU A 16 -12.60 5.54 2.95
CA LEU A 16 -11.98 4.26 2.58
C LEU A 16 -10.55 4.15 3.13
N PHE A 17 -9.97 2.95 3.09
CA PHE A 17 -8.55 2.75 3.37
C PHE A 17 -7.71 3.10 2.14
N MET A 18 -6.68 3.91 2.34
CA MET A 18 -5.75 4.34 1.30
C MET A 18 -4.30 4.20 1.80
N GLY A 19 -3.45 3.58 1.01
CA GLY A 19 -2.01 3.46 1.26
C GLY A 19 -1.22 4.35 0.31
N PHE A 20 -0.23 5.07 0.82
CA PHE A 20 0.71 5.84 0.01
C PHE A 20 1.87 4.93 -0.40
N MET A 21 2.01 4.64 -1.70
CA MET A 21 3.03 3.73 -2.21
C MET A 21 3.00 2.40 -1.44
N ASP A 22 4.04 2.13 -0.65
CA ASP A 22 4.21 0.91 0.12
C ASP A 22 3.92 1.10 1.61
N ASP A 23 3.44 2.28 2.03
CA ASP A 23 3.13 2.57 3.43
C ASP A 23 1.85 1.86 3.88
N GLN A 24 1.78 1.62 5.19
CA GLN A 24 0.60 1.07 5.84
C GLN A 24 -0.66 1.90 5.50
N PRO A 25 -1.76 1.25 5.03
CA PRO A 25 -2.99 1.96 4.70
C PRO A 25 -3.63 2.64 5.91
N CYS A 26 -4.20 3.82 5.70
CA CYS A 26 -4.96 4.55 6.71
C CYS A 26 -6.36 4.94 6.21
N VAL A 27 -7.27 5.18 7.15
CA VAL A 27 -8.63 5.65 6.83
C VAL A 27 -8.59 7.12 6.42
N VAL A 28 -9.09 7.39 5.22
CA VAL A 28 -9.22 8.75 4.68
C VAL A 28 -10.62 9.02 4.17
N THR A 29 -11.00 10.29 4.13
CA THR A 29 -12.18 10.75 3.40
C THR A 29 -11.74 11.60 2.23
N VAL A 30 -12.14 11.22 1.02
CA VAL A 30 -11.82 11.97 -0.20
C VAL A 30 -12.64 13.25 -0.23
N THR A 31 -11.98 14.39 -0.39
CA THR A 31 -12.63 15.71 -0.36
C THR A 31 -12.68 16.38 -1.73
N GLY A 32 -11.86 15.96 -2.67
CA GLY A 32 -11.79 16.62 -3.97
C GLY A 32 -10.77 16.03 -4.92
N PHE A 33 -10.75 16.57 -6.13
CA PHE A 33 -9.74 16.32 -7.14
C PHE A 33 -9.49 17.61 -7.89
N HIS A 34 -8.24 17.85 -8.30
CA HIS A 34 -7.91 18.95 -9.19
C HIS A 34 -6.78 18.57 -10.14
N GLN A 35 -6.71 19.28 -11.27
CA GLN A 35 -5.57 19.21 -12.18
C GLN A 35 -4.61 20.36 -11.86
N ASP A 36 -3.34 20.03 -11.67
CA ASP A 36 -2.27 21.02 -11.48
C ASP A 36 -1.28 20.88 -12.62
N ALA A 37 -1.05 21.98 -13.36
CA ALA A 37 -0.21 21.98 -14.56
C ALA A 37 1.26 21.58 -14.30
N ARG A 38 1.71 21.55 -13.04
CA ARG A 38 3.06 21.12 -12.65
C ARG A 38 3.20 19.59 -12.62
N PHE A 39 2.10 18.86 -12.54
CA PHE A 39 2.08 17.41 -12.43
C PHE A 39 1.41 16.78 -13.64
N SER A 40 1.88 15.60 -14.03
CA SER A 40 1.29 14.84 -15.14
C SER A 40 0.03 14.07 -14.75
N SER A 41 -0.27 14.00 -13.45
CA SER A 41 -1.40 13.25 -12.89
C SER A 41 -2.34 14.16 -12.11
N GLU A 42 -3.61 13.75 -12.07
CA GLU A 42 -4.63 14.37 -11.24
C GLU A 42 -4.19 14.35 -9.77
N GLN A 43 -4.44 15.43 -9.06
CA GLN A 43 -4.23 15.51 -7.62
C GLN A 43 -5.51 15.07 -6.91
N ILE A 44 -5.37 14.20 -5.92
CA ILE A 44 -6.44 13.81 -5.00
C ILE A 44 -6.32 14.66 -3.73
N GLU A 45 -7.45 15.14 -3.24
CA GLU A 45 -7.56 15.84 -1.96
C GLU A 45 -8.32 14.94 -0.98
N PHE A 46 -7.84 14.87 0.26
CA PHE A 46 -8.43 14.01 1.28
C PHE A 46 -8.13 14.51 2.70
N THR A 47 -8.87 14.01 3.68
CA THR A 47 -8.57 14.17 5.09
C THR A 47 -8.29 12.83 5.74
N VAL A 48 -7.30 12.78 6.63
CA VAL A 48 -6.97 11.56 7.39
C VAL A 48 -7.87 11.51 8.63
N GLY A 49 -8.54 10.38 8.88
CA GLY A 49 -9.56 10.27 9.92
C GLY A 49 -9.07 10.57 11.35
N LYS A 50 -7.75 10.46 11.61
CA LYS A 50 -7.15 10.67 12.95
C LYS A 50 -6.93 12.15 13.29
N ASP A 51 -6.69 13.02 12.30
CA ASP A 51 -6.38 14.44 12.54
C ASP A 51 -7.28 15.43 11.80
N GLY A 52 -8.09 14.94 10.86
CA GLY A 52 -9.00 15.75 10.06
C GLY A 52 -8.30 16.78 9.17
N LYS A 53 -6.98 16.71 9.02
CA LYS A 53 -6.21 17.70 8.27
C LYS A 53 -6.36 17.46 6.78
N PRO A 54 -6.44 18.53 5.97
CA PRO A 54 -6.45 18.41 4.52
C PRO A 54 -5.06 18.03 4.01
N HIS A 55 -5.04 17.05 3.11
CA HIS A 55 -3.88 16.59 2.37
C HIS A 55 -4.18 16.58 0.88
N SER A 56 -3.12 16.71 0.07
CA SER A 56 -3.21 16.61 -1.38
C SER A 56 -1.94 15.99 -1.94
N SER A 57 -2.07 15.10 -2.92
CA SER A 57 -0.95 14.54 -3.67
C SER A 57 -1.43 13.90 -4.97
N SER A 58 -0.49 13.41 -5.77
CA SER A 58 -0.78 12.80 -7.06
C SER A 58 -1.48 11.45 -6.89
N ILE A 59 -2.63 11.27 -7.54
CA ILE A 59 -3.52 10.11 -7.33
C ILE A 59 -2.83 8.78 -7.64
N ASN A 60 -1.88 8.77 -8.57
CA ASN A 60 -1.12 7.58 -8.99
C ASN A 60 -0.11 7.07 -7.96
N LEU A 61 0.11 7.80 -6.87
CA LEU A 61 0.97 7.36 -5.76
C LEU A 61 0.18 6.56 -4.72
N TYR A 62 -1.12 6.39 -4.89
CA TYR A 62 -1.97 5.73 -3.90
C TYR A 62 -2.53 4.41 -4.40
N LYS A 63 -2.59 3.46 -3.47
CA LYS A 63 -3.40 2.26 -3.59
C LYS A 63 -4.67 2.42 -2.76
N PHE A 64 -5.81 2.14 -3.37
CA PHE A 64 -7.11 2.25 -2.75
C PHE A 64 -7.66 0.87 -2.38
N TYR A 65 -8.33 0.78 -1.24
CA TYR A 65 -8.95 -0.45 -0.75
C TYR A 65 -10.47 -0.22 -0.57
N PRO A 66 -11.23 -0.11 -1.66
CA PRO A 66 -12.66 0.26 -1.59
C PRO A 66 -13.53 -0.80 -0.93
N ASP A 67 -13.11 -2.07 -0.98
CA ASP A 67 -13.86 -3.20 -0.42
C ASP A 67 -13.46 -3.51 1.03
N ALA A 68 -12.46 -2.81 1.59
CA ALA A 68 -12.04 -3.01 2.96
C ALA A 68 -13.06 -2.41 3.95
N PRO A 69 -13.55 -3.17 4.95
CA PRO A 69 -14.44 -2.64 5.97
C PRO A 69 -13.78 -1.49 6.73
N ILE A 70 -14.43 -0.33 6.84
CA ILE A 70 -13.81 0.88 7.40
C ILE A 70 -13.49 0.79 8.89
N ASP A 71 -14.11 -0.14 9.58
CA ASP A 71 -13.91 -0.45 10.99
C ASP A 71 -12.85 -1.55 11.22
N SER A 72 -12.22 -2.06 10.16
CA SER A 72 -11.14 -3.04 10.22
C SER A 72 -10.08 -2.60 11.23
N LYS A 73 -9.70 -3.52 12.10
CA LYS A 73 -8.67 -3.31 13.14
C LYS A 73 -7.30 -3.76 12.73
N TYR A 74 -7.22 -4.54 11.66
CA TYR A 74 -6.00 -5.22 11.26
C TYR A 74 -5.80 -5.15 9.76
N VAL A 75 -4.53 -5.18 9.37
CA VAL A 75 -4.06 -5.37 8.00
C VAL A 75 -3.03 -6.50 7.98
N TYR A 76 -3.01 -7.26 6.90
CA TYR A 76 -1.99 -8.28 6.65
C TYR A 76 -0.87 -7.66 5.84
N CYS A 77 0.34 -7.71 6.36
CA CYS A 77 1.55 -7.23 5.69
C CYS A 77 2.43 -8.42 5.31
N VAL A 78 2.85 -8.47 4.04
CA VAL A 78 3.85 -9.43 3.59
C VAL A 78 5.22 -8.79 3.80
N VAL A 79 6.09 -9.46 4.55
CA VAL A 79 7.44 -8.98 4.88
C VAL A 79 8.47 -9.93 4.29
N GLN A 80 9.45 -9.35 3.60
CA GLN A 80 10.69 -10.00 3.24
C GLN A 80 11.71 -9.81 4.36
N SER A 81 12.39 -10.88 4.74
CA SER A 81 13.52 -10.85 5.66
C SER A 81 14.75 -11.46 5.00
N SER A 82 15.90 -10.79 5.08
CA SER A 82 17.21 -11.34 4.70
C SER A 82 18.20 -11.15 5.83
N TYR A 83 19.10 -12.11 6.01
CA TYR A 83 20.22 -12.00 6.94
C TYR A 83 21.52 -12.06 6.15
N ASP A 84 22.30 -10.99 6.18
CA ASP A 84 23.55 -10.86 5.41
C ASP A 84 24.79 -11.42 6.17
N GLY A 85 24.57 -12.06 7.33
CA GLY A 85 25.64 -12.48 8.23
C GLY A 85 25.97 -11.47 9.34
N ARG A 86 25.38 -10.27 9.32
CA ARG A 86 25.61 -9.20 10.31
C ARG A 86 24.31 -8.67 10.88
N GLU A 87 23.35 -8.35 10.01
CA GLU A 87 22.08 -7.77 10.40
C GLU A 87 20.90 -8.44 9.70
N LEU A 88 19.77 -8.44 10.40
CA LEU A 88 18.49 -8.81 9.83
C LEU A 88 17.90 -7.59 9.13
N LEU A 89 17.76 -7.67 7.82
CA LEU A 89 17.08 -6.67 7.00
C LEU A 89 15.63 -7.11 6.80
N GLU A 90 14.68 -6.22 7.10
CA GLU A 90 13.26 -6.46 6.88
C GLU A 90 12.68 -5.38 5.98
N VAL A 91 11.86 -5.82 5.03
CA VAL A 91 11.20 -4.96 4.05
C VAL A 91 9.74 -5.35 3.97
N GLU A 92 8.86 -4.38 4.20
CA GLU A 92 7.43 -4.51 3.91
C GLU A 92 7.25 -4.53 2.38
N GLU A 93 6.69 -5.62 1.87
CA GLU A 93 6.49 -5.83 0.43
C GLU A 93 5.13 -5.31 -0.01
N ALA A 94 4.07 -5.57 0.76
CA ALA A 94 2.71 -5.14 0.45
C ALA A 94 1.72 -5.35 1.61
N TYR A 95 0.65 -4.56 1.59
CA TYR A 95 -0.47 -4.61 2.53
C TYR A 95 -1.77 -5.13 1.89
N PHE A 96 -2.55 -5.87 2.68
CA PHE A 96 -3.80 -6.51 2.27
C PHE A 96 -4.82 -6.52 3.42
N PHE A 97 -6.10 -6.35 3.09
CA PHE A 97 -7.22 -6.55 4.03
C PHE A 97 -7.83 -7.96 3.96
N SER A 98 -7.27 -8.82 3.09
CA SER A 98 -7.65 -10.22 2.94
C SER A 98 -6.45 -11.09 3.25
N GLU A 99 -6.62 -12.04 4.18
CA GLU A 99 -5.61 -13.04 4.51
C GLU A 99 -5.21 -13.85 3.26
N SER A 100 -6.20 -14.37 2.53
CA SER A 100 -5.98 -15.16 1.31
C SER A 100 -5.13 -14.42 0.28
N SER A 101 -5.41 -13.14 0.04
CA SER A 101 -4.64 -12.32 -0.90
C SER A 101 -3.19 -12.09 -0.44
N ALA A 102 -2.96 -11.94 0.87
CA ALA A 102 -1.60 -11.82 1.41
C ALA A 102 -0.79 -13.12 1.22
N PHE A 103 -1.40 -14.27 1.48
CA PHE A 103 -0.74 -15.57 1.28
C PHE A 103 -0.52 -15.90 -0.21
N GLU A 104 -1.45 -15.53 -1.09
CA GLU A 104 -1.27 -15.65 -2.55
C GLU A 104 -0.11 -14.79 -3.04
N PHE A 105 -0.01 -13.54 -2.57
CA PHE A 105 1.10 -12.66 -2.90
C PHE A 105 2.45 -13.21 -2.40
N LYS A 106 2.49 -13.69 -1.14
CA LYS A 106 3.65 -14.38 -0.57
C LYS A 106 4.08 -15.58 -1.44
N ALA A 107 3.14 -16.43 -1.84
CA ALA A 107 3.44 -17.58 -2.71
C ALA A 107 3.96 -17.15 -4.09
N GLY A 108 3.46 -16.01 -4.61
CA GLY A 108 3.96 -15.38 -5.83
C GLY A 108 5.42 -14.93 -5.72
N LEU A 109 5.80 -14.34 -4.58
CA LEU A 109 7.20 -13.97 -4.29
C LEU A 109 8.10 -15.20 -4.15
N GLU A 110 7.66 -16.22 -3.40
CA GLU A 110 8.43 -17.45 -3.17
C GLU A 110 8.67 -18.24 -4.46
N SER A 111 7.70 -18.24 -5.38
CA SER A 111 7.82 -18.89 -6.69
C SER A 111 8.57 -18.06 -7.73
N GLY A 112 8.85 -16.78 -7.45
CA GLY A 112 9.44 -15.83 -8.39
C GLY A 112 8.48 -15.36 -9.49
N ALA A 113 7.18 -15.66 -9.39
CA ALA A 113 6.15 -15.13 -10.29
C ALA A 113 5.94 -13.62 -10.10
N ILE A 114 6.17 -13.14 -8.89
CA ILE A 114 6.16 -11.72 -8.51
C ILE A 114 7.58 -11.33 -8.11
N GLY A 115 8.07 -10.20 -8.62
CA GLY A 115 9.34 -9.62 -8.17
C GLY A 115 9.18 -8.94 -6.81
N SER A 116 10.13 -9.17 -5.90
CA SER A 116 10.22 -8.39 -4.66
C SER A 116 10.49 -6.92 -4.98
N ARG A 117 9.96 -6.03 -4.13
CA ARG A 117 10.24 -4.60 -4.19
C ARG A 117 11.72 -4.28 -4.05
N LEU A 118 12.42 -5.04 -3.22
CA LEU A 118 13.86 -4.90 -3.02
C LEU A 118 14.51 -6.25 -3.31
N ASP A 119 15.15 -6.35 -4.48
CA ASP A 119 15.93 -7.53 -4.84
C ASP A 119 17.21 -7.58 -4.00
N LEU A 120 17.05 -8.05 -2.77
CA LEU A 120 18.15 -8.51 -1.94
C LEU A 120 18.63 -9.80 -2.61
N HIS A 121 19.76 -9.72 -3.33
CA HIS A 121 20.37 -10.85 -4.04
C HIS A 121 20.88 -11.98 -3.12
N ASP A 122 20.48 -11.98 -1.84
CA ASP A 122 20.81 -13.02 -0.89
C ASP A 122 19.94 -14.26 -1.11
N LYS A 123 20.62 -15.41 -1.08
CA LYS A 123 19.98 -16.72 -1.22
C LYS A 123 19.11 -17.09 -0.02
N ASP A 124 19.23 -16.36 1.09
CA ASP A 124 18.61 -16.68 2.37
C ASP A 124 17.37 -15.81 2.67
N ARG A 125 16.79 -15.18 1.63
CA ARG A 125 15.54 -14.42 1.82
C ARG A 125 14.37 -15.33 2.18
N THR A 126 13.60 -14.89 3.15
CA THR A 126 12.36 -15.55 3.58
C THR A 126 11.21 -14.56 3.56
N PHE A 127 10.00 -15.07 3.37
CA PHE A 127 8.78 -14.25 3.37
C PHE A 127 7.84 -14.72 4.46
N ARG A 128 7.19 -13.77 5.13
CA ARG A 128 6.14 -14.05 6.12
C ARG A 128 4.96 -13.11 5.96
N VAL A 129 3.81 -13.54 6.45
CA VAL A 129 2.65 -12.67 6.65
C VAL A 129 2.63 -12.26 8.11
N GLN A 130 2.63 -10.95 8.38
CA GLN A 130 2.42 -10.39 9.71
C GLN A 130 1.07 -9.67 9.76
N VAL A 131 0.50 -9.59 10.96
CA VAL A 131 -0.75 -8.87 11.21
C VAL A 131 -0.41 -7.61 11.99
N GLU A 132 -0.83 -6.46 11.47
CA GLU A 132 -0.60 -5.16 12.08
C GLU A 132 -1.92 -4.47 12.41
N MET A 133 -1.92 -3.59 13.41
CA MET A 133 -3.07 -2.71 13.67
C MET A 133 -3.05 -1.49 12.77
N VAL A 134 -4.23 -1.02 12.38
CA VAL A 134 -4.45 0.21 11.57
C VAL A 134 -5.10 1.33 12.37
#